data_AF-A0A6G3T5G2-F1
#
_entry.id   AF-A0A6G3T5G2-F1
#
_cell.length_a   1.000
_cell.length_b   1.000
_cell.length_c   1.000
_cell.angle_alpha   90.00
_cell.angle_beta   90.00
_cell.angle_gamma   90.00
#
_symmetry.space_group_name_H-M   'P 1'
#
loop_
_entity.id
_entity.type
_entity.pdbx_description
1 polymer ?
#
loop_
_entity_poly.entity_id
_entity_poly.type
_entity_poly.pdbx_seq_one_letter_code
_entity_poly.pdbx_strand_id
1 'polypeptide(L)'
;MRRLGLSAVMISVLAVTGCGGSQDGDAAAAKPAKSKAASASPATQKSKAPERNLQQVERDLRFAVAPHKPQMQPLQSGSCIVHGVAPTRRVLGKAEFEAIVGRLQKRGWSPLGPLDYSDDETYGKMSYLRLQSGEWEISLGSAPMPSEMREAYAPNEGSIIAAISWKCTGA
;
A
#
# COMPACT_ATOMS: atom_id res chain seq x y z
N MET A 1 48.84 21.69 -7.65
CA MET A 1 49.02 22.01 -9.09
C MET A 1 47.77 21.61 -9.83
N ARG A 2 47.29 22.48 -10.73
CA ARG A 2 46.05 22.37 -11.52
C ARG A 2 46.13 21.23 -12.56
N ARG A 3 44.99 20.62 -12.90
CA ARG A 3 44.42 20.63 -14.26
C ARG A 3 42.97 20.10 -14.28
N LEU A 4 42.10 20.92 -14.86
CA LEU A 4 40.72 20.65 -15.24
C LEU A 4 40.68 19.76 -16.49
N GLY A 5 39.62 18.97 -16.63
CA GLY A 5 39.24 18.32 -17.89
C GLY A 5 37.73 18.19 -17.99
N LEU A 6 37.10 19.18 -18.63
CA LEU A 6 35.69 19.12 -19.07
C LEU A 6 35.54 18.09 -20.19
N SER A 7 34.43 17.34 -20.17
CA SER A 7 33.87 16.76 -21.39
C SER A 7 32.35 16.85 -21.31
N ALA A 8 31.83 17.86 -22.01
CA ALA A 8 30.41 18.02 -22.27
C ALA A 8 30.01 17.09 -23.42
N VAL A 9 28.98 16.28 -23.21
CA VAL A 9 28.32 15.55 -24.29
C VAL A 9 26.99 16.25 -24.56
N MET A 10 26.99 17.03 -25.65
CA MET A 10 25.81 17.56 -26.32
C MET A 10 25.04 16.40 -26.96
N ILE A 11 23.76 16.23 -26.64
CA ILE A 11 22.84 15.46 -27.50
C ILE A 11 21.58 16.29 -27.77
N SER A 12 21.59 16.77 -29.00
CA SER A 12 20.58 17.33 -29.89
C SER A 12 19.11 17.24 -29.48
N VAL A 13 18.47 18.41 -29.45
CA VAL A 13 17.02 18.59 -29.50
C VAL A 13 16.54 18.28 -30.93
N LEU A 14 15.72 17.26 -31.10
CA LEU A 14 14.91 17.07 -32.30
C LEU A 14 13.64 17.91 -32.17
N ALA A 15 13.69 19.12 -32.72
CA ALA A 15 12.49 19.90 -33.03
C ALA A 15 11.88 19.33 -34.32
N VAL A 16 10.70 18.71 -34.21
CA VAL A 16 9.85 18.43 -35.36
C VAL A 16 9.00 19.67 -35.61
N THR A 17 9.38 20.43 -36.63
CA THR A 17 8.58 21.49 -37.25
C THR A 17 8.14 21.06 -38.64
N GLY A 18 6.83 21.13 -38.89
CA GLY A 18 6.17 20.98 -40.18
C GLY A 18 4.64 21.07 -39.93
N CYS A 19 3.81 21.79 -40.69
CA CYS A 19 3.94 22.35 -42.03
C CYS A 19 2.86 23.43 -42.24
N GLY A 20 3.17 24.46 -43.05
CA GLY A 20 2.25 25.38 -43.73
C GLY A 20 1.77 26.59 -42.91
N GLY A 21 1.87 27.85 -43.34
CA GLY A 21 2.29 28.47 -44.59
C GLY A 21 1.51 29.79 -44.74
N SER A 22 2.20 30.95 -44.86
CA SER A 22 1.84 32.14 -45.68
C SER A 22 2.57 33.42 -45.26
N GLN A 23 3.31 33.97 -46.22
CA GLN A 23 3.56 35.37 -46.62
C GLN A 23 4.08 36.46 -45.64
N ASP A 24 5.33 36.86 -45.93
CA ASP A 24 5.89 38.21 -46.14
C ASP A 24 5.38 39.42 -45.32
N GLY A 25 6.30 40.09 -44.64
CA GLY A 25 6.08 41.46 -44.14
C GLY A 25 7.19 42.01 -43.25
N ASP A 26 7.71 43.16 -43.66
CA ASP A 26 8.87 43.94 -43.21
C ASP A 26 8.89 44.43 -41.74
N ALA A 27 10.04 44.97 -41.37
CA ALA A 27 10.52 45.46 -40.08
C ALA A 27 9.55 46.24 -39.16
N ALA A 28 9.63 45.98 -37.84
CA ALA A 28 9.57 47.01 -36.80
C ALA A 28 10.05 46.49 -35.44
N ALA A 29 10.92 47.27 -34.80
CA ALA A 29 11.49 47.02 -33.48
C ALA A 29 10.44 47.11 -32.35
N ALA A 30 10.48 46.15 -31.42
CA ALA A 30 9.92 46.31 -30.07
C ALA A 30 10.73 45.51 -29.04
N LYS A 31 11.44 46.22 -28.15
CA LYS A 31 11.92 45.72 -26.85
C LYS A 31 10.81 45.99 -25.79
N PRO A 32 10.90 45.46 -24.56
CA PRO A 32 11.05 44.07 -24.13
C PRO A 32 9.94 43.71 -23.11
N ALA A 33 9.23 42.59 -23.26
CA ALA A 33 8.26 42.15 -22.25
C ALA A 33 8.93 41.18 -21.25
N LYS A 34 9.04 41.62 -19.99
CA LYS A 34 9.44 40.80 -18.83
C LYS A 34 8.42 39.68 -18.63
N SER A 35 8.76 38.46 -19.04
CA SER A 35 8.00 37.27 -18.64
C SER A 35 8.64 36.65 -17.40
N LYS A 36 8.00 36.87 -16.25
CA LYS A 36 8.21 36.12 -15.01
C LYS A 36 8.12 34.63 -15.33
N ALA A 37 9.24 33.93 -15.30
CA ALA A 37 9.25 32.48 -15.22
C ALA A 37 8.79 32.09 -13.80
N ALA A 38 7.50 31.81 -13.66
CA ALA A 38 6.98 31.13 -12.48
C ALA A 38 7.53 29.69 -12.54
N SER A 39 8.61 29.46 -11.80
CA SER A 39 9.13 28.12 -11.56
C SER A 39 8.14 27.40 -10.65
N ALA A 40 7.15 26.73 -11.24
CA ALA A 40 6.26 25.84 -10.53
C ALA A 40 7.02 24.54 -10.24
N SER A 41 7.70 24.50 -9.10
CA SER A 41 8.20 23.24 -8.53
C SER A 41 7.02 22.26 -8.42
N PRO A 42 7.14 21.01 -8.90
CA PRO A 42 6.10 20.01 -8.69
C PRO A 42 6.10 19.69 -7.20
N ALA A 43 5.10 20.23 -6.48
CA ALA A 43 4.82 19.78 -5.13
C ALA A 43 4.46 18.29 -5.23
N THR A 44 5.28 17.45 -4.65
CA THR A 44 5.02 16.03 -4.43
C THR A 44 3.68 15.92 -3.70
N GLN A 45 2.59 15.74 -4.43
CA GLN A 45 1.31 15.39 -3.86
C GLN A 45 1.49 14.00 -3.26
N LYS A 46 1.83 13.93 -1.97
CA LYS A 46 1.57 12.74 -1.15
C LYS A 46 0.10 12.46 -1.33
N SER A 47 -0.21 11.44 -2.14
CA SER A 47 -1.57 10.95 -2.31
C SER A 47 -2.12 10.70 -0.91
N LYS A 48 -3.07 11.54 -0.48
CA LYS A 48 -3.66 11.44 0.85
C LYS A 48 -4.45 10.13 0.82
N ALA A 49 -4.01 9.15 1.61
CA ALA A 49 -4.73 7.89 1.73
C ALA A 49 -6.21 8.20 2.06
N PRO A 50 -7.17 7.46 1.48
CA PRO A 50 -8.59 7.69 1.74
C PRO A 50 -8.86 7.72 3.24
N GLU A 51 -9.62 8.71 3.70
CA GLU A 51 -10.11 8.75 5.08
C GLU A 51 -11.06 7.56 5.28
N ARG A 52 -10.68 6.63 6.17
CA ARG A 52 -11.42 5.41 6.45
C ARG A 52 -11.95 5.45 7.88
N ASN A 53 -13.12 4.85 8.07
CA ASN A 53 -13.64 4.49 9.38
C ASN A 53 -13.52 2.98 9.61
N LEU A 54 -13.72 2.53 10.84
CA LEU A 54 -13.59 1.11 11.21
C LEU A 54 -14.45 0.19 10.32
N GLN A 55 -15.69 0.59 10.04
CA GLN A 55 -16.59 -0.21 9.21
C GLN A 55 -16.04 -0.42 7.79
N GLN A 56 -15.38 0.59 7.20
CA GLN A 56 -14.75 0.46 5.90
C GLN A 56 -13.54 -0.49 5.96
N VAL A 57 -12.72 -0.39 7.01
CA VAL A 57 -11.56 -1.28 7.21
C VAL A 57 -11.99 -2.73 7.39
N GLU A 58 -13.01 -2.99 8.19
CA GLU A 58 -13.58 -4.33 8.34
C GLU A 58 -14.17 -4.87 7.04
N ARG A 59 -14.82 -4.02 6.24
CA ARG A 59 -15.30 -4.41 4.90
C ARG A 59 -14.16 -4.78 3.97
N ASP A 60 -13.07 -4.03 4.00
CA ASP A 60 -11.87 -4.32 3.20
C ASP A 60 -11.26 -5.65 3.61
N LEU A 61 -11.13 -5.90 4.91
CA LEU A 61 -10.64 -7.17 5.44
C LEU A 61 -11.55 -8.33 5.03
N ARG A 62 -12.87 -8.24 5.26
CA ARG A 62 -13.84 -9.29 4.88
C ARG A 62 -13.80 -9.60 3.39
N PHE A 63 -13.65 -8.58 2.54
CA PHE A 63 -13.47 -8.78 1.11
C PHE A 63 -12.16 -9.51 0.80
N ALA A 64 -11.06 -9.11 1.45
CA ALA A 64 -9.76 -9.69 1.19
C ALA A 64 -9.66 -11.14 1.67
N VAL A 65 -10.33 -11.52 2.75
CA VAL A 65 -10.26 -12.88 3.29
C VAL A 65 -11.38 -13.80 2.78
N ALA A 66 -12.26 -13.35 1.89
CA ALA A 66 -13.30 -14.19 1.32
C ALA A 66 -12.71 -15.47 0.68
N PRO A 67 -13.36 -16.65 0.84
CA PRO A 67 -14.70 -16.85 1.42
C PRO A 67 -14.72 -16.96 2.96
N HIS A 68 -13.58 -16.77 3.64
CA HIS A 68 -13.52 -16.84 5.09
C HIS A 68 -14.29 -15.68 5.73
N LYS A 69 -14.89 -15.95 6.90
CA LYS A 69 -15.74 -15.00 7.61
C LYS A 69 -15.05 -14.60 8.92
N PRO A 70 -14.25 -13.52 8.93
CA PRO A 70 -13.55 -13.11 10.13
C PRO A 70 -14.57 -12.63 11.17
N GLN A 71 -14.46 -13.15 12.38
CA GLN A 71 -15.20 -12.66 13.54
C GLN A 71 -14.38 -11.53 14.16
N MET A 72 -14.94 -10.31 14.11
CA MET A 72 -14.28 -9.10 14.60
C MET A 72 -14.72 -8.81 16.03
N GLN A 73 -13.76 -8.58 16.93
CA GLN A 73 -14.01 -8.26 18.33
C GLN A 73 -13.01 -7.17 18.80
N PRO A 74 -13.48 -6.11 19.47
CA PRO A 74 -12.57 -5.17 20.13
C PRO A 74 -11.70 -5.92 21.14
N LEU A 75 -10.42 -5.56 21.25
CA LEU A 75 -9.53 -6.19 22.23
C LEU A 75 -10.03 -5.93 23.66
N GLN A 76 -10.39 -4.67 23.93
CA GLN A 76 -11.01 -4.19 25.15
C GLN A 76 -11.98 -3.05 24.80
N SER A 77 -12.98 -2.80 25.67
CA SER A 77 -13.86 -1.64 25.51
C SER A 77 -13.03 -0.34 25.51
N GLY A 78 -13.25 0.51 24.51
CA GLY A 78 -12.48 1.75 24.33
C GLY A 78 -11.08 1.59 23.73
N SER A 79 -10.64 0.36 23.41
CA SER A 79 -9.38 0.16 22.68
C SER A 79 -9.50 0.57 21.22
N CYS A 80 -8.43 1.12 20.64
CA CYS A 80 -8.33 1.41 19.21
C CYS A 80 -7.71 0.23 18.45
N ILE A 81 -8.06 -0.98 18.88
CA ILE A 81 -7.62 -2.24 18.31
C ILE A 81 -8.83 -3.18 18.22
N VAL A 82 -9.04 -3.72 17.03
CA VAL A 82 -10.04 -4.77 16.79
C VAL A 82 -9.32 -6.00 16.25
N HIS A 83 -9.50 -7.13 16.92
CA HIS A 83 -9.00 -8.42 16.46
C HIS A 83 -10.02 -9.10 15.56
N GLY A 84 -9.55 -9.73 14.51
CA GLY A 84 -10.31 -10.57 13.61
C GLY A 84 -9.71 -11.96 13.55
N VAL A 85 -10.54 -12.99 13.68
CA VAL A 85 -10.12 -14.38 13.46
C VAL A 85 -11.06 -15.02 12.45
N ALA A 86 -10.48 -15.61 11.40
CA ALA A 86 -11.21 -16.40 10.40
C ALA A 86 -10.61 -17.82 10.35
N PRO A 87 -11.25 -18.82 10.94
CA PRO A 87 -10.81 -20.20 10.85
C PRO A 87 -10.80 -20.70 9.39
N THR A 88 -9.81 -21.51 9.05
CA THR A 88 -9.63 -22.09 7.72
C THR A 88 -9.52 -23.61 7.80
N ARG A 89 -10.09 -24.32 6.82
CA ARG A 89 -10.06 -25.79 6.79
C ARG A 89 -8.64 -26.38 6.79
N ARG A 90 -7.69 -25.65 6.22
CA ARG A 90 -6.27 -25.96 6.17
C ARG A 90 -5.46 -24.70 6.43
N VAL A 91 -4.20 -24.87 6.81
CA VAL A 91 -3.25 -23.76 6.89
C VAL A 91 -3.01 -23.18 5.48
N LEU A 92 -3.02 -21.86 5.35
CA LEU A 92 -2.80 -21.21 4.06
C LEU A 92 -1.32 -21.25 3.69
N GLY A 93 -1.02 -21.53 2.42
CA GLY A 93 0.33 -21.40 1.89
C GLY A 93 0.67 -19.94 1.56
N LYS A 94 1.95 -19.69 1.30
CA LYS A 94 2.48 -18.36 0.95
C LYS A 94 1.68 -17.65 -0.15
N ALA A 95 1.44 -18.32 -1.28
CA ALA A 95 0.75 -17.73 -2.43
C ALA A 95 -0.70 -17.33 -2.12
N GLU A 96 -1.38 -18.06 -1.25
CA GLU A 96 -2.75 -17.76 -0.86
C GLU A 96 -2.81 -16.55 0.07
N PHE A 97 -1.84 -16.44 0.98
CA PHE A 97 -1.67 -15.27 1.82
C PHE A 97 -1.33 -14.03 0.97
N GLU A 98 -0.40 -14.14 0.02
CA GLU A 98 -0.08 -13.07 -0.92
C GLU A 98 -1.29 -12.64 -1.75
N ALA A 99 -2.19 -13.56 -2.10
CA ALA A 99 -3.43 -13.23 -2.78
C ALA A 99 -4.40 -12.40 -1.89
N ILE A 100 -4.45 -12.67 -0.57
CA ILE A 100 -5.19 -11.84 0.39
C ILE A 100 -4.58 -10.44 0.44
N VAL A 101 -3.26 -10.35 0.57
CA VAL A 101 -2.51 -9.08 0.56
C VAL A 101 -2.80 -8.29 -0.73
N GLY A 102 -2.74 -8.95 -1.89
CA GLY A 102 -3.04 -8.34 -3.18
C GLY A 102 -4.47 -7.80 -3.28
N ARG A 103 -5.46 -8.45 -2.64
CA ARG A 103 -6.83 -7.92 -2.56
C ARG A 103 -6.94 -6.69 -1.66
N LEU A 104 -6.18 -6.62 -0.56
CA LEU A 104 -6.08 -5.41 0.25
C LEU A 104 -5.38 -4.28 -0.51
N GLN A 105 -4.30 -4.58 -1.25
CA GLN A 105 -3.59 -3.60 -2.07
C GLN A 105 -4.50 -2.93 -3.11
N LYS A 106 -5.37 -3.72 -3.77
CA LYS A 106 -6.39 -3.20 -4.69
C LYS A 106 -7.38 -2.23 -4.03
N ARG A 107 -7.48 -2.23 -2.70
CA ARG A 107 -8.29 -1.30 -1.89
C ARG A 107 -7.47 -0.18 -1.22
N GLY A 108 -6.24 0.01 -1.66
CA GLY A 108 -5.38 1.11 -1.22
C GLY A 108 -4.61 0.84 0.07
N TRP A 109 -4.42 -0.42 0.45
CA TRP A 109 -3.52 -0.82 1.54
C TRP A 109 -2.10 -1.02 1.03
N SER A 110 -1.11 -0.56 1.77
CA SER A 110 0.31 -0.68 1.39
C SER A 110 1.05 -1.58 2.36
N PRO A 111 1.75 -2.63 1.90
CA PRO A 111 2.64 -3.43 2.75
C PRO A 111 3.69 -2.58 3.45
N LEU A 112 3.89 -2.83 4.74
CA LEU A 112 4.95 -2.26 5.56
C LEU A 112 6.10 -3.28 5.68
N GLY A 113 6.83 -3.46 4.57
CA GLY A 113 7.97 -4.37 4.48
C GLY A 113 7.67 -5.66 3.73
N PRO A 114 8.63 -6.60 3.71
CA PRO A 114 8.46 -7.90 3.05
C PRO A 114 7.48 -8.79 3.82
N LEU A 115 6.90 -9.76 3.10
CA LEU A 115 6.15 -10.86 3.72
C LEU A 115 7.11 -11.71 4.56
N ASP A 116 6.80 -11.86 5.84
CA ASP A 116 7.43 -12.86 6.70
C ASP A 116 6.72 -14.20 6.49
N TYR A 117 7.50 -15.24 6.15
CA TYR A 117 6.99 -16.58 5.85
C TYR A 117 7.91 -17.63 6.46
N SER A 118 7.33 -18.57 7.19
CA SER A 118 7.98 -19.80 7.63
C SER A 118 7.22 -21.02 7.12
N ASP A 119 7.97 -22.09 6.83
CA ASP A 119 7.50 -23.44 6.54
C ASP A 119 8.53 -24.42 7.11
N ASP A 120 8.77 -24.29 8.42
CA ASP A 120 9.69 -25.15 9.15
C ASP A 120 8.93 -26.10 10.10
N GLU A 121 9.64 -27.11 10.61
CA GLU A 121 9.06 -28.11 11.52
C GLU A 121 8.67 -27.53 12.88
N THR A 122 9.21 -26.38 13.28
CA THR A 122 9.01 -25.79 14.61
C THR A 122 7.70 -25.01 14.66
N TYR A 123 7.44 -24.19 13.65
CA TYR A 123 6.31 -23.27 13.61
C TYR A 123 5.25 -23.64 12.56
N GLY A 124 5.58 -24.56 11.65
CA GLY A 124 4.74 -24.90 10.50
C GLY A 124 4.60 -23.73 9.53
N LYS A 125 3.58 -23.81 8.68
CA LYS A 125 3.28 -22.77 7.69
C LYS A 125 2.72 -21.52 8.37
N MET A 126 3.54 -20.49 8.45
CA MET A 126 3.11 -19.18 8.96
C MET A 126 3.40 -18.09 7.95
N SER A 127 2.50 -17.12 7.86
CA SER A 127 2.66 -15.90 7.08
C SER A 127 2.30 -14.71 7.94
N TYR A 128 3.07 -13.63 7.87
CA TYR A 128 2.77 -12.39 8.57
C TYR A 128 3.18 -11.17 7.75
N LEU A 129 2.30 -10.16 7.73
CA LEU A 129 2.58 -8.89 7.10
C LEU A 129 1.79 -7.77 7.76
N ARG A 130 2.42 -6.60 7.88
CA ARG A 130 1.73 -5.36 8.24
C ARG A 130 1.33 -4.60 6.99
N LEU A 131 0.13 -4.02 6.98
CA LEU A 131 -0.35 -3.16 5.91
C LEU A 131 -0.84 -1.83 6.50
N GLN A 132 -0.60 -0.74 5.78
CA GLN A 132 -1.01 0.60 6.19
C GLN A 132 -1.95 1.25 5.18
N SER A 133 -2.89 2.04 5.67
CA SER A 133 -3.58 3.04 4.86
C SER A 133 -3.97 4.27 5.68
N GLY A 134 -3.20 5.35 5.52
CA GLY A 134 -3.33 6.54 6.35
C GLY A 134 -2.96 6.23 7.80
N GLU A 135 -3.87 6.56 8.73
CA GLU A 135 -3.71 6.30 10.17
C GLU A 135 -4.06 4.86 10.58
N TRP A 136 -4.51 4.03 9.63
CA TRP A 136 -4.90 2.65 9.89
C TRP A 136 -3.77 1.67 9.59
N GLU A 137 -3.59 0.69 10.47
CA GLU A 137 -2.70 -0.45 10.28
C GLU A 137 -3.48 -1.77 10.43
N ILE A 138 -3.10 -2.76 9.62
CA ILE A 138 -3.52 -4.15 9.78
C ILE A 138 -2.26 -4.99 9.97
N SER A 139 -2.12 -5.60 11.14
CA SER A 139 -1.24 -6.76 11.33
C SER A 139 -2.01 -8.00 10.89
N LEU A 140 -1.66 -8.56 9.74
CA LEU A 140 -2.32 -9.73 9.14
C LEU A 140 -1.41 -10.94 9.25
N GLY A 141 -1.95 -12.08 9.64
CA GLY A 141 -1.23 -13.35 9.65
C GLY A 141 -2.08 -14.54 9.26
N SER A 142 -1.42 -15.63 8.88
CA SER A 142 -2.02 -16.96 8.81
C SER A 142 -1.09 -17.96 9.47
N ALA A 143 -1.66 -18.88 10.24
CA ALA A 143 -0.91 -19.85 11.02
C ALA A 143 -1.76 -21.11 11.27
N PRO A 144 -1.14 -22.23 11.70
CA PRO A 144 -1.86 -23.36 12.23
C PRO A 144 -2.76 -22.97 13.40
N MET A 145 -3.87 -23.68 13.58
CA MET A 145 -4.72 -23.50 14.75
C MET A 145 -3.93 -23.91 16.02
N PRO A 146 -3.82 -23.01 17.02
CA PRO A 146 -3.15 -23.32 18.28
C PRO A 146 -3.71 -24.58 18.92
N SER A 147 -2.86 -25.40 19.52
CA SER A 147 -3.23 -26.70 20.11
C SER A 147 -4.42 -26.59 21.06
N GLU A 148 -4.46 -25.52 21.84
CA GLU A 148 -5.45 -25.24 22.88
C GLU A 148 -6.84 -24.96 22.28
N MET A 149 -6.90 -24.61 21.00
CA MET A 149 -8.12 -24.18 20.30
C MET A 149 -8.58 -25.20 19.25
N ARG A 150 -7.78 -26.22 18.92
CA ARG A 150 -8.07 -27.15 17.81
C ARG A 150 -9.41 -27.86 17.96
N GLU A 151 -9.74 -28.31 19.16
CA GLU A 151 -11.01 -29.02 19.41
C GLU A 151 -12.20 -28.08 19.22
N ALA A 152 -12.16 -26.90 19.83
CA ALA A 152 -13.22 -25.90 19.75
C ALA A 152 -13.46 -25.38 18.31
N TYR A 153 -12.42 -25.37 17.49
CA TYR A 153 -12.47 -24.89 16.11
C TYR A 153 -12.45 -26.00 15.07
N ALA A 154 -12.58 -27.27 15.46
CA ALA A 154 -12.68 -28.37 14.51
C ALA A 154 -13.84 -28.13 13.51
N PRO A 155 -13.67 -28.42 12.21
CA PRO A 155 -12.54 -29.12 11.59
C PRO A 155 -11.55 -28.15 10.92
N ASN A 156 -11.28 -26.99 11.53
CA ASN A 156 -10.37 -25.99 10.97
C ASN A 156 -8.94 -26.22 11.50
N GLU A 157 -8.00 -26.51 10.60
CA GLU A 157 -6.59 -26.72 10.93
C GLU A 157 -5.76 -25.44 10.94
N GLY A 158 -6.28 -24.37 10.33
CA GLY A 158 -5.59 -23.08 10.24
C GLY A 158 -6.48 -21.91 10.63
N SER A 159 -5.87 -20.73 10.65
CA SER A 159 -6.58 -19.47 10.83
C SER A 159 -5.94 -18.34 10.04
N ILE A 160 -6.75 -17.36 9.68
CA ILE A 160 -6.32 -16.01 9.33
C ILE A 160 -6.58 -15.14 10.55
N ILE A 161 -5.58 -14.39 10.98
CA ILE A 161 -5.64 -13.51 12.15
C ILE A 161 -5.36 -12.09 11.66
N ALA A 162 -6.16 -11.13 12.09
CA ALA A 162 -5.95 -9.73 11.83
C ALA A 162 -6.01 -8.94 13.14
N ALA A 163 -5.12 -7.98 13.33
CA ALA A 163 -5.28 -6.92 14.31
C ALA A 163 -5.33 -5.59 13.55
N ILE A 164 -6.50 -4.95 13.57
CA ILE A 164 -6.72 -3.63 12.99
C ILE A 164 -6.47 -2.60 14.08
N SER A 165 -5.57 -1.66 13.86
CA SER A 165 -5.28 -0.59 14.80
C SER A 165 -5.34 0.79 14.16
N TRP A 166 -5.65 1.79 14.98
CA TRP A 166 -5.60 3.20 14.62
C TRP A 166 -5.19 4.02 15.84
N LYS A 167 -4.82 5.29 15.62
CA LYS A 167 -4.54 6.19 16.76
C LYS A 167 -5.80 6.46 17.55
N CYS A 168 -5.75 6.21 18.86
CA CYS A 168 -6.76 6.73 19.77
C CYS A 168 -6.66 8.25 19.82
N THR A 169 -7.69 8.93 19.35
CA THR A 169 -7.97 10.29 19.78
C THR A 169 -8.58 10.15 21.17
N GLY A 170 -7.78 10.43 22.21
CA GLY A 170 -8.26 10.41 23.59
C GLY A 170 -9.53 11.24 23.76
N ALA A 171 -10.39 10.79 24.67
CA ALA A 171 -11.56 11.50 25.15
C ALA A 171 -11.22 12.92 25.64
#